data_AF-T0RSJ0-F1
#
_entry.id   AF-T0RSJ0-F1
#
_cell.length_a   1.000
_cell.length_b   1.000
_cell.length_c   1.000
_cell.angle_alpha   90.00
_cell.angle_beta   90.00
_cell.angle_gamma   90.00
#
_symmetry.space_group_name_H-M   'P 1'
#
loop_
_entity.id
_entity.type
_entity.pdbx_description
1 polymer ?
#
loop_
_entity_poly.entity_id
_entity_poly.type
_entity_poly.pdbx_seq_one_letter_code
_entity_poly.pdbx_strand_id
1 'polypeptide(L)'
;NGKETFQLGPNGGRLYVDDMDTTKKFVLSSMGIGLIPDFLCRDEEISGELVKILPSWQWQFVRISFVYPPQRFVSLKVKSFIDWMEKEVKR
;
A
#
# COMPACT_ATOMS: atom_id res chain seq x y z
N ASN A 1 -12.24 -28.57 -4.32
CA ASN A 1 -11.40 -28.76 -3.11
C ASN A 1 -10.20 -27.81 -3.09
N GLY A 2 -10.44 -26.50 -3.29
CA GLY A 2 -9.41 -25.45 -3.44
C GLY A 2 -8.71 -25.05 -2.14
N LYS A 3 -8.08 -26.01 -1.48
CA LYS A 3 -7.25 -25.83 -0.27
C LYS A 3 -5.76 -25.85 -0.60
N GLU A 4 -5.37 -25.42 -1.79
CA GLU A 4 -3.95 -25.25 -2.11
C GLU A 4 -3.51 -23.87 -1.63
N THR A 5 -2.92 -23.86 -0.43
CA THR A 5 -2.27 -22.67 0.10
C THR A 5 -0.89 -22.56 -0.52
N PHE A 6 -0.67 -21.54 -1.35
CA PHE A 6 0.62 -21.27 -1.94
C PHE A 6 1.33 -20.15 -1.16
N GLN A 7 2.54 -20.41 -0.68
CA GLN A 7 3.38 -19.40 -0.04
C GLN A 7 4.36 -18.83 -1.06
N LEU A 8 4.19 -17.55 -1.41
CA LEU A 8 5.13 -16.80 -2.24
C LEU A 8 6.24 -16.23 -1.35
N GLY A 9 7.46 -16.75 -1.50
CA GLY A 9 8.67 -16.10 -0.99
C GLY A 9 9.17 -15.03 -1.97
N PRO A 10 10.05 -14.10 -1.52
CA PRO A 10 10.59 -13.02 -2.36
C PRO A 10 11.27 -13.50 -3.65
N ASN A 11 11.76 -14.74 -3.69
CA ASN A 11 12.43 -15.34 -4.86
C ASN A 11 11.54 -16.31 -5.66
N GLY A 12 10.24 -16.42 -5.33
CA GLY A 12 9.33 -17.40 -5.93
C GLY A 12 8.49 -16.86 -7.12
N GLY A 13 8.57 -15.55 -7.39
CA GLY A 13 7.82 -14.90 -8.46
C GLY A 13 8.60 -14.80 -9.78
N ARG A 14 7.88 -14.60 -10.89
CA ARG A 14 8.48 -14.30 -12.20
C ARG A 14 9.19 -12.95 -12.25
N LEU A 15 8.79 -12.03 -11.37
CA LEU A 15 9.28 -10.67 -11.29
C LEU A 15 9.31 -10.25 -9.82
N TYR A 16 10.36 -9.55 -9.42
CA TYR A 16 10.51 -8.94 -8.11
C TYR A 16 10.80 -7.45 -8.29
N VAL A 17 10.07 -6.62 -7.56
CA VAL A 17 10.15 -5.16 -7.62
C VAL A 17 10.08 -4.63 -6.19
N ASP A 18 10.86 -3.61 -5.88
CA ASP A 18 10.91 -2.96 -4.56
C ASP A 18 10.08 -1.66 -4.49
N ASP A 19 9.41 -1.31 -5.58
CA ASP A 19 8.56 -0.13 -5.74
C ASP A 19 7.12 -0.50 -6.16
N MET A 20 6.15 0.19 -5.55
CA MET A 20 4.72 -0.08 -5.74
C MET A 20 4.17 0.50 -7.05
N ASP A 21 4.67 1.65 -7.50
CA ASP A 21 4.22 2.27 -8.76
C ASP A 21 4.66 1.42 -9.96
N THR A 22 5.90 0.95 -9.90
CA THR A 22 6.46 0.03 -10.89
C THR A 22 5.68 -1.29 -10.89
N THR A 23 5.36 -1.85 -9.71
CA THR A 23 4.50 -3.04 -9.59
C THR A 23 3.15 -2.84 -10.27
N LYS A 24 2.49 -1.70 -10.07
CA LYS A 24 1.22 -1.35 -10.73
C LYS A 24 1.34 -1.34 -12.25
N LYS A 25 2.38 -0.71 -12.81
CA LYS A 25 2.63 -0.69 -14.27
C LYS A 25 2.78 -2.10 -14.85
N PHE A 26 3.46 -2.99 -14.12
CA PHE A 26 3.60 -4.39 -14.51
C PHE A 26 2.25 -5.13 -14.54
N VAL A 27 1.42 -4.94 -13.51
CA VAL A 27 0.07 -5.54 -13.45
C VAL A 27 -0.82 -5.04 -14.59
N LEU A 28 -0.84 -3.72 -14.82
CA LEU A 28 -1.59 -3.10 -15.93
C LEU A 28 -1.13 -3.59 -17.30
N SER A 29 0.15 -3.94 -17.43
CA SER A 29 0.72 -4.54 -18.65
C SER A 29 0.44 -6.05 -18.76
N SER A 30 -0.52 -6.58 -18.01
CA SER A 30 -0.93 -7.99 -18.01
C SER A 30 0.19 -8.98 -17.63
N MET A 31 1.18 -8.55 -16.83
CA MET A 31 2.29 -9.43 -16.40
C MET A 31 2.00 -10.27 -15.15
N GLY A 32 0.79 -10.17 -14.58
CA GLY A 32 0.33 -11.02 -13.49
C GLY A 32 -0.52 -10.30 -12.46
N ILE A 33 -0.48 -10.80 -11.23
CA ILE A 33 -1.18 -10.27 -10.07
C ILE A 33 -0.16 -9.56 -9.17
N GLY A 34 -0.51 -8.39 -8.64
CA GLY A 34 0.34 -7.63 -7.72
C GLY A 34 -0.38 -7.30 -6.42
N LEU A 35 0.40 -7.19 -5.33
CA LEU A 35 -0.06 -6.68 -4.05
C LEU A 35 0.24 -5.19 -3.98
N ILE A 36 -0.78 -4.35 -4.15
CA ILE A 36 -0.64 -2.90 -4.22
C ILE A 36 -1.68 -2.27 -3.26
N PRO A 37 -1.34 -1.22 -2.51
CA PRO A 37 -2.30 -0.52 -1.68
C PRO A 37 -3.46 0.08 -2.49
N ASP A 38 -4.68 -0.07 -1.98
CA ASP A 38 -5.92 0.39 -2.63
C ASP A 38 -5.88 1.87 -3.07
N PHE A 39 -5.20 2.75 -2.33
CA PHE A 39 -5.13 4.17 -2.68
C PHE A 39 -4.33 4.46 -3.96
N LEU A 40 -3.43 3.55 -4.37
CA LEU A 40 -2.67 3.67 -5.61
C LEU A 40 -3.42 3.11 -6.83
N CYS A 41 -4.41 2.25 -6.61
CA CYS A 41 -5.14 1.55 -7.67
C CYS A 41 -6.57 2.07 -7.87
N ARG A 42 -7.00 3.09 -7.12
CA ARG A 42 -8.40 3.55 -7.12
C ARG A 42 -8.90 3.93 -8.50
N ASP A 43 -8.10 4.66 -9.28
CA ASP A 43 -8.53 5.14 -10.60
C ASP A 43 -8.69 3.97 -11.58
N GLU A 44 -7.77 3.00 -11.53
CA GLU A 44 -7.80 1.81 -12.39
C GLU A 44 -8.85 0.78 -11.95
N GLU A 45 -9.17 0.74 -10.65
CA GLU A 45 -10.29 -0.05 -10.14
C GLU A 45 -11.62 0.53 -10.61
N ILE A 46 -11.76 1.87 -10.64
CA ILE A 46 -12.95 2.55 -11.17
C ILE A 46 -13.06 2.39 -12.69
N SER A 47 -11.95 2.49 -13.43
CA SER A 47 -11.93 2.31 -14.89
C SER A 47 -12.16 0.85 -15.30
N GLY A 48 -11.99 -0.10 -14.38
CA GLY A 48 -12.08 -1.54 -14.64
C GLY A 48 -10.81 -2.15 -15.23
N GLU A 49 -9.72 -1.39 -15.33
CA GLU A 49 -8.41 -1.88 -15.75
C GLU A 49 -7.76 -2.78 -14.69
N LEU A 50 -8.09 -2.57 -13.41
CA LEU A 50 -7.72 -3.44 -12.30
C LEU A 50 -8.95 -3.99 -11.59
N VAL A 51 -8.85 -5.22 -11.10
CA VAL A 51 -9.91 -5.86 -10.30
C VAL A 51 -9.32 -6.53 -9.07
N LYS A 52 -10.00 -6.40 -7.93
CA LYS A 52 -9.62 -7.08 -6.69
C LYS A 52 -10.03 -8.56 -6.73
N ILE A 53 -9.05 -9.44 -6.87
CA ILE A 53 -9.29 -10.88 -7.02
C ILE A 53 -9.48 -11.66 -5.70
N LEU A 54 -9.01 -11.10 -4.57
CA LEU A 54 -9.09 -11.73 -3.24
C LEU A 54 -9.72 -10.75 -2.23
N PRO A 55 -11.02 -10.46 -2.34
CA PRO A 55 -11.67 -9.41 -1.53
C PRO A 55 -11.72 -9.73 -0.04
N SER A 56 -11.78 -11.01 0.34
CA SER A 56 -11.81 -11.46 1.74
C SER A 56 -10.43 -11.53 2.39
N TRP A 57 -9.36 -11.51 1.59
CA TRP A 57 -8.01 -11.54 2.10
C TRP A 57 -7.54 -10.12 2.37
N GLN A 58 -7.06 -9.89 3.58
CA GLN A 58 -6.55 -8.60 4.02
C GLN A 58 -5.09 -8.73 4.38
N TRP A 59 -4.28 -7.82 3.86
CA TRP A 59 -2.91 -7.64 4.31
C TRP A 59 -2.90 -7.09 5.74
N GLN A 60 -1.83 -7.38 6.48
CA GLN A 60 -1.67 -6.85 7.83
C GLN A 60 -1.66 -5.32 7.80
N PHE A 61 -2.43 -4.71 8.71
CA PHE A 61 -2.49 -3.26 8.81
C PHE A 61 -1.11 -2.68 9.10
N VAL A 62 -0.64 -1.79 8.22
CA VAL A 62 0.61 -1.07 8.42
C VAL A 62 0.34 0.20 9.20
N ARG A 63 0.97 0.35 10.36
CA ARG A 63 0.85 1.56 11.18
C ARG A 63 1.75 2.66 10.62
N ILE A 64 1.14 3.74 10.14
CA ILE A 64 1.86 4.96 9.75
C ILE A 64 2.06 5.82 11.01
N SER A 65 3.28 6.33 11.21
CA SER A 65 3.63 7.15 12.37
C SER A 65 4.38 8.41 11.92
N PHE A 66 4.14 9.53 12.58
CA PHE A 66 4.97 10.73 12.43
C PHE A 66 6.24 10.56 13.28
N VAL A 67 7.41 10.60 12.64
CA VAL A 67 8.71 10.45 13.32
C VAL A 67 9.44 11.79 13.30
N TYR A 68 9.84 12.26 14.48
CA TYR A 68 10.64 13.47 14.66
C TYR A 68 11.68 13.24 15.77
N PRO A 69 12.84 13.93 15.73
CA PRO A 69 13.86 13.78 16.76
C PRO A 69 13.30 14.12 18.15
N PRO A 70 13.76 13.44 19.21
CA PRO A 70 13.39 13.79 20.58
C PRO A 70 13.95 15.19 20.88
N GLN A 71 13.06 16.17 21.02
CA GLN A 71 13.39 17.54 21.37
C GLN A 71 12.66 17.91 22.66
N ARG A 72 13.36 18.59 23.58
CA ARG A 72 12.78 19.06 24.85
C ARG A 72 11.60 20.02 24.60
N PHE A 73 11.64 20.75 23.49
CA PHE A 73 10.55 21.60 23.01
C PHE A 73 10.31 21.28 21.53
N VAL A 74 9.19 20.64 21.23
CA VAL A 74 8.73 20.48 19.83
C VAL A 74 8.27 21.85 19.34
N SER A 75 8.80 22.31 18.21
CA SER A 75 8.38 23.58 17.61
C SER A 75 6.87 23.60 17.38
N LEU A 76 6.23 24.74 17.69
CA LEU A 76 4.82 24.97 17.41
C LEU A 76 4.46 24.72 15.94
N LYS A 77 5.39 24.96 15.01
CA LYS A 77 5.20 24.67 13.58
C LYS A 77 5.02 23.18 13.32
N VAL A 78 5.85 22.33 13.94
CA VAL A 78 5.77 20.87 13.80
C VAL A 78 4.49 20.35 14.44
N LYS A 79 4.16 20.84 15.63
CA LYS A 79 2.92 20.46 16.31
C LYS A 79 1.68 20.85 15.48
N SER A 80 1.63 22.09 14.99
CA SER A 80 0.52 22.57 14.16
C SER A 80 0.40 21.77 12.86
N PHE A 81 1.52 21.34 12.27
CA PHE A 81 1.51 20.48 11.08
C PHE A 81 0.96 19.09 11.39
N ILE A 82 1.38 18.47 12.50
CA ILE A 82 0.84 17.17 12.94
C ILE A 82 -0.66 17.29 13.23
N ASP A 83 -1.07 18.30 14.00
CA ASP A 83 -2.47 18.56 14.33
C ASP A 83 -3.34 18.80 13.08
N TRP A 84 -2.78 19.39 12.03
CA TRP A 84 -3.45 19.56 10.75
C TRP A 84 -3.52 18.22 9.98
N MET A 85 -2.40 17.50 9.86
CA MET A 85 -2.33 16.21 9.19
C MET A 85 -3.26 15.16 9.82
N GLU A 86 -3.39 15.12 11.15
CA GLU A 86 -4.31 14.20 11.84
C GLU A 86 -5.78 14.44 11.46
N LYS A 87 -6.14 15.66 11.04
CA LYS A 87 -7.49 15.97 10.56
C LYS A 87 -7.69 15.54 9.12
N GLU A 88 -6.69 15.73 8.27
CA GLU A 88 -6.73 15.43 6.83
C GLU A 88 -6.55 13.93 6.52
N VAL A 89 -5.72 13.23 7.29
CA VAL A 89 -5.34 11.81 7.04
C VAL A 89 -6.37 10.82 7.62
N LYS A 90 -7.61 11.27 7.88
CA LYS A 90 -8.68 10.35 8.29
C LYS A 90 -9.00 9.38 7.15
N ARG A 91 -8.58 8.12 7.33
CA ARG A 91 -9.13 6.96 6.62
C ARG A 91 -10.51 6.62 7.17
#